data_AF-A0A815AII3-F1
#
_entry.id   AF-A0A815AII3-F1
#
_cell.length_a   1.000
_cell.length_b   1.000
_cell.length_c   1.000
_cell.angle_alpha   90.00
_cell.angle_beta   90.00
_cell.angle_gamma   90.00
#
_symmetry.space_group_name_H-M   'P 1'
#
loop_
_entity.id
_entity.type
_entity.pdbx_description
1 polymer ?
#
loop_
_entity_poly.entity_id
_entity_poly.type
_entity_poly.pdbx_seq_one_letter_code
_entity_poly.pdbx_strand_id
1 'polypeptide(L)'
;MFDWIFPSVLMQNVSSTKKQGTQMRILDVQQLDHMYSLSHPFLTCQETIAHLQKTKVMFLMRGLPGSGKSTLVNILKRIYCKSFIVCSADNYFIDSNGVYNFNRDKIGVAHQVCQQQAEDACKKNIFAIIIDNTNIRMDECRPYLQKASNYGYIVIVVEPRTNWKRDPNVLMERNTHQVPLDVIQGRLRQFNPLTPFYFGLFLNHEQSTYVLQQAYDHYQQALQTFPQLKRDLERISREKNISVNGLLSRSNMSVQPKILHCTVKFIGKNTDQSRNEYTNYAANRLVSHLLGKICPGYIVGFTITPRTLGARLLFPNRNVWSIWGQDDNESPKKESSSHTNNNNYDNSSNNNKKQRPFHRNNKSKITTTDNFNTNDDENASMVRSVDDVLLVDKIIPTNESEQISFLHPTFGFLSRAHLTCGVAPDISAAQTGHDMTEMIKKESDYIHRNTPTPESNDERTVMKFFGEGHCIVYLKEPIPIDTVFTGCFH
;
A
#
# COMPACT_ATOMS: atom_id res chain seq x y z
N MET A 1 -19.00 4.10 29.38
CA MET A 1 -17.92 4.59 30.26
C MET A 1 -16.66 4.88 29.43
N PHE A 2 -16.78 5.73 28.39
CA PHE A 2 -15.69 6.11 27.46
C PHE A 2 -15.94 7.53 26.92
N ASP A 3 -16.05 8.53 27.80
CA ASP A 3 -16.32 9.94 27.44
C ASP A 3 -15.11 10.90 27.60
N TRP A 4 -13.87 10.40 27.64
CA TRP A 4 -12.71 11.23 28.04
C TRP A 4 -11.46 11.12 27.14
N ILE A 5 -11.61 10.97 25.81
CA ILE A 5 -10.44 10.92 24.89
C ILE A 5 -10.17 12.24 24.13
N PHE A 6 -10.89 13.32 24.45
CA PHE A 6 -10.50 14.69 24.09
C PHE A 6 -10.63 15.59 25.32
N PRO A 7 -9.74 16.56 25.57
CA PRO A 7 -10.06 17.62 26.52
C PRO A 7 -11.38 18.25 26.08
N SER A 8 -12.37 18.17 26.95
CA SER A 8 -13.74 18.71 26.83
C SER A 8 -13.81 20.23 26.58
N VAL A 9 -12.66 20.88 26.38
CA VAL A 9 -12.49 22.29 25.98
C VAL A 9 -12.75 22.50 24.47
N LEU A 10 -12.70 21.46 23.63
CA LEU A 10 -12.79 21.61 22.16
C LEU A 10 -14.17 21.38 21.53
N MET A 11 -15.15 20.81 22.25
CA MET A 11 -16.53 20.64 21.72
C MET A 11 -17.60 21.53 22.37
N GLN A 12 -17.27 22.30 23.42
CA GLN A 12 -18.26 23.17 24.08
C GLN A 12 -18.57 24.49 23.34
N ASN A 13 -17.96 24.77 22.17
CA ASN A 13 -18.30 25.97 21.39
C ASN A 13 -19.24 25.71 20.20
N VAL A 14 -19.83 24.51 20.08
CA VAL A 14 -20.73 24.18 18.95
C VAL A 14 -22.02 23.51 19.44
N SER A 15 -22.67 24.05 20.48
CA SER A 15 -24.09 23.73 20.74
C SER A 15 -24.74 24.66 21.77
N SER A 16 -24.71 25.97 21.55
CA SER A 16 -25.77 26.87 22.05
C SER A 16 -25.54 28.28 21.53
N THR A 17 -26.27 28.67 20.48
CA THR A 17 -26.77 30.05 20.36
C THR A 17 -27.79 30.11 19.21
N LYS A 18 -29.07 30.11 19.58
CA LYS A 18 -30.05 30.87 18.81
C LYS A 18 -29.63 32.34 18.87
N LYS A 19 -29.46 32.94 17.69
CA LYS A 19 -29.42 34.38 17.40
C LYS A 19 -28.45 35.24 18.24
N GLN A 20 -27.30 35.60 17.65
CA GLN A 20 -26.80 36.98 17.43
C GLN A 20 -25.27 36.98 17.27
N GLY A 21 -24.77 37.61 16.20
CA GLY A 21 -23.39 38.08 16.07
C GLY A 21 -22.35 37.03 15.65
N THR A 22 -22.02 36.98 14.36
CA THR A 22 -20.92 36.17 13.81
C THR A 22 -19.56 36.67 14.32
N GLN A 23 -18.91 35.91 15.19
CA GLN A 23 -17.48 36.06 15.50
C GLN A 23 -16.82 34.69 15.32
N MET A 24 -16.24 34.45 14.14
CA MET A 24 -15.39 33.28 13.91
C MET A 24 -14.16 33.39 14.82
N ARG A 25 -13.94 32.43 15.72
CA ARG A 25 -12.70 32.34 16.50
C ARG A 25 -11.56 31.91 15.58
N ILE A 26 -10.57 32.77 15.39
CA ILE A 26 -9.31 32.45 14.72
C ILE A 26 -8.54 31.51 15.66
N LEU A 27 -8.27 30.28 15.22
CA LEU A 27 -7.36 29.38 15.92
C LEU A 27 -5.93 29.93 15.79
N ASP A 28 -5.17 29.93 16.89
CA ASP A 28 -3.77 30.33 16.88
C ASP A 28 -2.94 29.37 15.99
N VAL A 29 -1.96 29.90 15.28
CA VAL A 29 -1.06 29.17 14.36
C VAL A 29 -0.40 27.99 15.08
N GLN A 30 -0.03 28.15 16.35
CA GLN A 30 0.56 27.07 17.15
C GLN A 30 -0.41 25.91 17.40
N GLN A 31 -1.70 26.20 17.58
CA GLN A 31 -2.73 25.17 17.77
C GLN A 31 -3.04 24.45 16.46
N LEU A 32 -3.07 25.18 15.34
CA LEU A 32 -3.22 24.61 14.00
C LEU A 32 -2.04 23.71 13.64
N ASP A 33 -0.81 24.13 13.91
CA ASP A 33 0.41 23.34 13.70
C ASP A 33 0.40 22.07 14.55
N HIS A 34 -0.01 22.18 15.82
CA HIS A 34 -0.16 21.01 16.69
C HIS A 34 -1.21 20.04 16.14
N MET A 35 -2.39 20.54 15.74
CA MET A 35 -3.46 19.70 15.17
C MET A 35 -3.02 19.04 13.86
N TYR A 36 -2.34 19.77 12.97
CA TYR A 36 -1.79 19.23 11.74
C TYR A 36 -0.72 18.17 12.00
N SER A 37 0.14 18.38 13.01
CA SER A 37 1.19 17.42 13.36
C SER A 37 0.67 16.04 13.79
N LEU A 38 -0.60 15.98 14.23
CA LEU A 38 -1.30 14.77 14.69
C LEU A 38 -2.29 14.22 13.66
N SER A 39 -2.38 14.81 12.46
CA SER A 39 -3.39 14.52 11.42
C SER A 39 -3.21 13.18 10.70
N HIS A 40 -2.80 12.13 11.41
CA HIS A 40 -2.69 10.78 10.86
C HIS A 40 -4.02 10.03 10.97
N PRO A 41 -4.50 9.37 9.89
CA PRO A 41 -5.79 8.67 9.94
C PRO A 41 -5.88 7.60 11.03
N PHE A 42 -4.78 6.89 11.29
CA PHE A 42 -4.68 5.88 12.35
C PHE A 42 -4.65 6.47 13.78
N LEU A 43 -4.73 7.79 13.92
CA LEU A 43 -4.86 8.52 15.19
C LEU A 43 -6.18 9.28 15.31
N THR A 44 -6.80 9.67 14.19
CA THR A 44 -7.94 10.62 14.18
C THR A 44 -9.22 10.08 13.54
N CYS A 45 -9.15 9.05 12.68
CA CYS A 45 -10.32 8.49 12.00
C CYS A 45 -10.83 7.27 12.78
N GLN A 46 -12.02 7.37 13.36
CA GLN A 46 -12.55 6.36 14.29
C GLN A 46 -12.71 4.99 13.63
N GLU A 47 -13.16 4.95 12.38
CA GLU A 47 -13.31 3.73 11.59
C GLU A 47 -11.94 3.09 11.32
N THR A 48 -10.95 3.92 10.99
CA THR A 48 -9.56 3.45 10.79
C THR A 48 -9.00 2.86 12.08
N ILE A 49 -9.16 3.55 13.21
CA ILE A 49 -8.72 3.08 14.53
C ILE A 49 -9.40 1.76 14.88
N ALA A 50 -10.73 1.68 14.74
CA ALA A 50 -11.50 0.50 15.09
C ALA A 50 -11.08 -0.73 14.26
N HIS A 51 -10.81 -0.54 12.97
CA HIS A 51 -10.30 -1.59 12.12
C HIS A 51 -8.86 -2.00 12.53
N LEU A 52 -7.96 -1.02 12.71
CA LEU A 52 -6.57 -1.30 13.07
C LEU A 52 -6.41 -1.95 14.46
N GLN A 53 -7.32 -1.69 15.40
CA GLN A 53 -7.36 -2.38 16.70
C GLN A 53 -7.64 -3.88 16.58
N LYS A 54 -8.19 -4.33 15.45
CA LYS A 54 -8.46 -5.75 15.13
C LYS A 54 -7.48 -6.30 14.08
N THR A 55 -6.45 -5.55 13.73
CA THR A 55 -5.48 -5.92 12.70
C THR A 55 -4.08 -6.00 13.30
N LYS A 56 -3.30 -7.00 12.90
CA LYS A 56 -1.87 -7.07 13.24
C LYS A 56 -1.13 -5.97 12.48
N VAL A 57 -0.78 -4.90 13.19
CA VAL A 57 -0.14 -3.71 12.65
C VAL A 57 1.20 -3.44 13.34
N MET A 58 2.21 -3.11 12.55
CA MET A 58 3.50 -2.65 13.02
C MET A 58 3.65 -1.17 12.67
N PHE A 59 3.59 -0.31 13.69
CA PHE A 59 3.88 1.11 13.56
C PHE A 59 5.40 1.30 13.64
N LEU A 60 6.03 1.53 12.48
CA LEU A 60 7.46 1.77 12.38
C LEU A 60 7.71 3.27 12.46
N MET A 61 8.09 3.77 13.64
CA MET A 61 8.40 5.19 13.81
C MET A 61 9.61 5.57 12.95
N ARG A 62 9.56 6.72 12.28
CA ARG A 62 10.66 7.26 11.48
C ARG A 62 10.84 8.74 11.78
N GLY A 63 12.03 9.13 12.23
CA GLY A 63 12.31 10.53 12.55
C GLY A 63 13.55 10.73 13.41
N LEU A 64 14.14 11.92 13.32
CA LEU A 64 15.32 12.30 14.10
C LEU A 64 14.98 12.49 15.59
N PRO A 65 15.95 12.42 16.52
CA PRO A 65 15.75 12.83 17.91
C PRO A 65 15.14 14.24 17.99
N GLY A 66 14.15 14.47 18.86
CA GLY A 66 13.44 15.75 18.97
C GLY A 66 12.33 16.00 17.94
N SER A 67 12.12 15.10 16.97
CA SER A 67 11.14 15.32 15.88
C SER A 67 9.67 15.15 16.28
N GLY A 68 9.38 14.73 17.52
CA GLY A 68 8.01 14.47 18.01
C GLY A 68 7.56 13.01 17.98
N LYS A 69 8.48 12.04 17.78
CA LYS A 69 8.14 10.60 17.77
C LYS A 69 7.48 10.15 19.07
N SER A 70 8.08 10.47 20.21
CA SER A 70 7.57 10.04 21.53
C SER A 70 6.16 10.56 21.81
N THR A 71 5.80 11.72 21.29
CA THR A 71 4.42 12.24 21.33
C THR A 71 3.46 11.30 20.59
N LEU A 72 3.79 10.92 19.35
CA LEU A 72 2.97 9.98 18.57
C LEU A 72 2.91 8.60 19.23
N VAL A 73 4.03 8.09 19.75
CA VAL A 73 4.07 6.81 20.49
C VAL A 73 3.15 6.84 21.69
N ASN A 74 3.16 7.91 22.49
CA ASN A 74 2.27 8.04 23.64
C ASN A 74 0.79 8.06 23.25
N ILE A 75 0.44 8.67 22.12
CA ILE A 75 -0.93 8.66 21.57
C ILE A 75 -1.29 7.24 21.10
N LEU A 76 -0.41 6.59 20.33
CA LEU A 76 -0.60 5.20 19.87
C LEU A 76 -0.85 4.25 21.05
N LYS A 77 -0.07 4.35 22.14
CA LYS A 77 -0.29 3.53 23.35
C LYS A 77 -1.70 3.68 23.93
N ARG A 78 -2.25 4.90 23.93
CA ARG A 78 -3.59 5.19 24.44
C ARG A 78 -4.68 4.66 23.51
N ILE A 79 -4.53 4.87 22.20
CA ILE A 79 -5.49 4.43 21.19
C ILE A 79 -5.52 2.90 21.08
N TYR A 80 -4.36 2.24 21.06
CA TYR A 80 -4.23 0.79 20.87
C TYR A 80 -4.03 0.05 22.21
N CYS A 81 -4.52 0.63 23.31
CA CYS A 81 -4.26 0.21 24.69
C CYS A 81 -4.63 -1.25 25.02
N LYS A 82 -5.53 -1.86 24.24
CA LYS A 82 -6.00 -3.25 24.45
C LYS A 82 -4.94 -4.30 24.14
N SER A 83 -4.06 -4.05 23.17
CA SER A 83 -3.03 -5.01 22.76
C SER A 83 -1.91 -4.28 22.02
N PHE A 84 -0.94 -3.77 22.78
CA PHE A 84 0.23 -3.12 22.21
C PHE A 84 1.52 -3.48 22.94
N ILE A 85 2.65 -3.25 22.26
CA ILE A 85 3.98 -3.18 22.87
C ILE A 85 4.79 -2.07 22.21
N VAL A 86 5.65 -1.41 22.99
CA VAL A 86 6.66 -0.49 22.46
C VAL A 86 8.01 -1.16 22.52
N CYS A 87 8.66 -1.28 21.37
CA CYS A 87 10.01 -1.79 21.23
C CYS A 87 10.93 -0.61 20.92
N SER A 88 11.88 -0.33 21.82
CA SER A 88 12.87 0.73 21.64
C SER A 88 14.24 0.24 22.11
N ALA A 89 15.29 0.57 21.35
CA ALA A 89 16.65 0.30 21.77
C ALA A 89 17.06 1.18 22.98
N ASP A 90 16.47 2.38 23.12
CA ASP A 90 16.78 3.30 24.23
C ASP A 90 16.39 2.71 25.59
N ASN A 91 15.37 1.84 25.65
CA ASN A 91 14.97 1.15 26.87
C ASN A 91 16.08 0.28 27.48
N TYR A 92 17.05 -0.16 26.68
CA TYR A 92 18.20 -0.94 27.17
C TYR A 92 19.13 -0.11 28.08
N PHE A 93 19.13 1.21 27.90
CA PHE A 93 20.00 2.12 28.65
C PHE A 93 19.31 2.72 29.89
N ILE A 94 18.06 2.33 30.16
CA ILE A 94 17.33 2.78 31.34
C ILE A 94 17.60 1.81 32.48
N ASP A 95 18.17 2.29 33.58
CA ASP A 95 18.41 1.47 34.77
C ASP A 95 17.15 1.24 35.62
N SER A 96 17.28 0.48 36.72
CA SER A 96 16.17 0.18 37.63
C SER A 96 15.55 1.41 38.30
N ASN A 97 16.27 2.53 38.34
CA ASN A 97 15.81 3.80 38.89
C ASN A 97 15.19 4.71 37.81
N GLY A 98 15.14 4.26 36.55
CA GLY A 98 14.61 5.04 35.43
C GLY A 98 15.62 6.02 34.83
N VAL A 99 16.90 5.95 35.19
CA VAL A 99 17.94 6.87 34.69
C VAL A 99 18.54 6.35 33.39
N TYR A 100 18.68 7.24 32.40
CA TYR A 100 19.25 6.93 31.09
C TYR A 100 20.79 6.99 31.12
N ASN A 101 21.43 5.83 30.97
CA ASN A 101 22.88 5.64 31.04
C ASN A 101 23.41 5.14 29.68
N PHE A 102 23.62 6.07 28.74
CA PHE A 102 24.08 5.72 27.39
C PHE A 102 25.50 5.12 27.38
N ASN A 103 25.66 3.99 26.69
CA ASN A 103 26.95 3.41 26.40
C ASN A 103 27.06 3.03 24.92
N ARG A 104 27.98 3.70 24.21
CA ARG A 104 28.18 3.51 22.77
C ARG A 104 28.53 2.06 22.40
N ASP A 105 29.29 1.35 23.22
CA ASP A 105 29.73 -0.02 22.94
C ASP A 105 28.59 -1.03 23.06
N LYS A 106 27.47 -0.65 23.67
CA LYS A 106 26.28 -1.49 23.86
C LYS A 106 25.17 -1.24 22.84
N ILE A 107 25.33 -0.29 21.92
CA ILE A 107 24.30 0.04 20.90
C ILE A 107 23.90 -1.19 20.08
N GLY A 108 24.88 -1.99 19.65
CA GLY A 108 24.61 -3.20 18.88
C GLY A 108 23.72 -4.19 19.64
N VAL A 109 24.05 -4.42 20.92
CA VAL A 109 23.28 -5.31 21.81
C VAL A 109 21.89 -4.73 22.10
N ALA A 110 21.79 -3.42 22.35
CA ALA A 110 20.52 -2.74 22.58
C ALA A 110 19.56 -2.91 21.39
N HIS A 111 20.07 -2.76 20.16
CA HIS A 111 19.27 -3.02 18.95
C HIS A 111 18.89 -4.49 18.81
N GLN A 112 19.77 -5.44 19.13
CA GLN A 112 19.44 -6.87 19.11
C GLN A 112 18.31 -7.20 20.10
N VAL A 113 18.37 -6.67 21.33
CA VAL A 113 17.31 -6.84 22.35
C VAL A 113 15.99 -6.25 21.85
N CYS A 114 16.01 -5.05 21.28
CA CYS A 114 14.82 -4.42 20.70
C CYS A 114 14.23 -5.26 19.54
N GLN A 115 15.07 -5.81 18.67
CA GLN A 115 14.64 -6.67 17.57
C GLN A 115 14.03 -7.98 18.08
N GLN A 116 14.62 -8.59 19.11
CA GLN A 116 14.08 -9.80 19.75
C GLN A 116 12.72 -9.52 20.40
N GLN A 117 12.58 -8.39 21.11
CA GLN A 117 11.31 -7.99 21.71
C GLN A 117 10.20 -7.85 20.66
N ALA A 118 10.51 -7.24 19.51
CA ALA A 118 9.56 -7.13 18.40
C ALA A 118 9.18 -8.52 17.85
N GLU A 119 10.13 -9.42 17.73
CA GLU A 119 9.87 -10.79 17.26
C GLU A 119 9.01 -11.60 18.25
N ASP A 120 9.31 -11.50 19.54
CA ASP A 120 8.54 -12.18 20.58
C ASP A 120 7.09 -11.65 20.63
N ALA A 121 6.90 -10.35 20.40
CA ALA A 121 5.58 -9.76 20.26
C ALA A 121 4.83 -10.27 19.02
N CYS A 122 5.53 -10.42 17.89
CA CYS A 122 4.95 -11.05 16.69
C CYS A 122 4.52 -12.50 16.97
N LYS A 123 5.35 -13.31 17.64
CA LYS A 123 5.03 -14.70 18.03
C LYS A 123 3.83 -14.76 18.98
N LYS A 124 3.70 -13.78 19.88
CA LYS A 124 2.58 -13.64 20.82
C LYS A 124 1.32 -13.05 20.18
N ASN A 125 1.33 -12.73 18.88
CA ASN A 125 0.21 -12.12 18.16
C ASN A 125 -0.28 -10.80 18.79
N ILE A 126 0.61 -9.98 19.35
CA ILE A 126 0.27 -8.64 19.83
C ILE A 126 -0.24 -7.80 18.66
N PHE A 127 -1.40 -7.17 18.75
CA PHE A 127 -2.04 -6.52 17.60
C PHE A 127 -1.27 -5.29 17.14
N ALA A 128 -0.85 -4.40 18.06
CA ALA A 128 -0.07 -3.21 17.73
C ALA A 128 1.38 -3.30 18.23
N ILE A 129 2.34 -3.42 17.32
CA ILE A 129 3.77 -3.36 17.66
C ILE A 129 4.30 -1.99 17.24
N ILE A 130 4.77 -1.19 18.21
CA ILE A 130 5.30 0.15 17.97
C ILE A 130 6.82 0.09 18.06
N ILE A 131 7.51 0.32 16.95
CA ILE A 131 8.98 0.38 16.92
C ILE A 131 9.41 1.84 17.10
N ASP A 132 9.79 2.21 18.31
CA ASP A 132 10.21 3.57 18.69
C ASP A 132 11.73 3.73 18.59
N ASN A 133 12.22 3.66 17.36
CA ASN A 133 13.59 3.97 16.98
C ASN A 133 13.59 5.07 15.90
N THR A 134 14.76 5.54 15.49
CA THR A 134 14.85 6.61 14.48
C THR A 134 14.50 6.15 13.07
N ASN A 135 14.90 4.92 12.70
CA ASN A 135 14.59 4.23 11.43
C ASN A 135 14.72 5.12 10.18
N ILE A 136 15.81 5.89 10.10
CA ILE A 136 16.00 6.89 9.03
C ILE A 136 16.60 6.29 7.75
N ARG A 137 17.13 5.07 7.84
CA ARG A 137 17.73 4.29 6.75
C ARG A 137 17.03 2.95 6.60
N MET A 138 16.94 2.45 5.37
CA MET A 138 16.34 1.14 5.09
C MET A 138 17.00 0.00 5.86
N ASP A 139 18.32 0.02 6.05
CA ASP A 139 19.04 -1.01 6.80
C ASP A 139 18.62 -1.06 8.29
N GLU A 140 18.22 0.07 8.88
CA GLU A 140 17.69 0.13 10.25
C GLU A 140 16.28 -0.47 10.33
N CYS A 141 15.49 -0.29 9.27
CA CYS A 141 14.12 -0.79 9.17
C CYS A 141 14.06 -2.29 8.89
N ARG A 142 15.01 -2.82 8.09
CA ARG A 142 14.97 -4.17 7.50
C ARG A 142 14.68 -5.28 8.53
N PRO A 143 15.29 -5.32 9.72
CA PRO A 143 15.03 -6.37 10.70
C PRO A 143 13.57 -6.42 11.17
N TYR A 144 12.88 -5.27 11.22
CA TYR A 144 11.47 -5.16 11.62
C TYR A 144 10.54 -5.46 10.45
N LEU A 145 10.86 -4.96 9.25
CA LEU A 145 10.10 -5.22 8.02
C LEU A 145 10.04 -6.73 7.70
N GLN A 146 11.18 -7.43 7.84
CA GLN A 146 11.25 -8.89 7.66
C GLN A 146 10.37 -9.63 8.68
N LYS A 147 10.40 -9.23 9.96
CA LYS A 147 9.52 -9.79 10.99
C LYS A 147 8.05 -9.54 10.66
N ALA A 148 7.71 -8.32 10.27
CA ALA A 148 6.34 -7.98 9.90
C ALA A 148 5.83 -8.86 8.76
N SER A 149 6.62 -9.01 7.69
CA SER A 149 6.29 -9.91 6.56
C SER A 149 6.11 -11.37 7.02
N ASN A 150 7.09 -11.90 7.77
CA ASN A 150 7.09 -13.29 8.24
C ASN A 150 5.91 -13.62 9.16
N TYR A 151 5.41 -12.66 9.93
CA TYR A 151 4.31 -12.87 10.90
C TYR A 151 2.97 -12.27 10.44
N GLY A 152 2.90 -11.71 9.22
CA GLY A 152 1.66 -11.19 8.64
C GLY A 152 1.17 -9.88 9.26
N TYR A 153 2.09 -8.98 9.62
CA TYR A 153 1.79 -7.63 10.09
C TYR A 153 1.77 -6.63 8.94
N ILE A 154 0.76 -5.77 8.93
CA ILE A 154 0.72 -4.59 8.07
C ILE A 154 1.67 -3.54 8.65
N VAL A 155 2.63 -3.06 7.86
CA VAL A 155 3.56 -2.01 8.30
C VAL A 155 2.98 -0.64 7.96
N ILE A 156 2.92 0.25 8.95
CA ILE A 156 2.65 1.67 8.76
C ILE A 156 3.92 2.43 9.18
N VAL A 157 4.59 3.08 8.22
CA VAL A 157 5.72 3.96 8.53
C VAL A 157 5.17 5.28 9.06
N VAL A 158 5.55 5.63 10.28
CA VAL A 158 5.02 6.80 11.01
C VAL A 158 6.09 7.87 11.11
N GLU A 159 5.98 8.89 10.25
CA GLU A 159 6.76 10.12 10.37
C GLU A 159 5.97 11.22 11.07
N PRO A 160 6.54 11.89 12.09
CA PRO A 160 5.96 13.13 12.59
C PRO A 160 5.66 14.13 11.47
N ARG A 161 4.56 14.88 11.61
CA ARG A 161 4.17 15.97 10.70
C ARG A 161 4.47 17.35 11.28
N THR A 162 5.35 17.42 12.28
CA THR A 162 5.82 18.68 12.85
C THR A 162 6.63 19.48 11.81
N ASN A 163 6.43 20.80 11.77
CA ASN A 163 7.10 21.68 10.79
C ASN A 163 8.63 21.72 10.97
N TRP A 164 9.13 21.41 12.16
CA TRP A 164 10.56 21.40 12.52
C TRP A 164 11.21 20.02 12.43
N LYS A 165 10.53 18.97 11.94
CA LYS A 165 11.03 17.58 11.99
C LYS A 165 12.39 17.33 11.30
N ARG A 166 12.89 18.29 10.54
CA ARG A 166 14.20 18.28 9.86
C ARG A 166 15.07 19.51 10.18
N ASP A 167 14.69 20.34 11.15
CA ASP A 167 15.49 21.50 11.59
C ASP A 167 16.49 21.08 12.68
N PRO A 168 17.80 21.00 12.40
CA PRO A 168 18.78 20.50 13.35
C PRO A 168 18.84 21.27 14.68
N ASN A 169 18.64 22.58 14.65
CA ASN A 169 18.75 23.43 15.84
C ASN A 169 17.56 23.18 16.77
N VAL A 170 16.36 23.19 16.21
CA VAL A 170 15.13 22.92 16.95
C VAL A 170 15.09 21.47 17.46
N LEU A 171 15.60 20.52 16.68
CA LEU A 171 15.72 19.12 17.10
C LEU A 171 16.70 18.96 18.27
N MET A 172 17.83 19.68 18.26
CA MET A 172 18.79 19.68 19.37
C MET A 172 18.13 20.17 20.66
N GLU A 173 17.41 21.30 20.61
CA GLU A 173 16.74 21.86 21.79
C GLU A 173 15.63 20.95 22.35
N ARG A 174 14.92 20.22 21.48
CA ARG A 174 13.76 19.41 21.86
C ARG A 174 14.06 17.96 22.19
N ASN A 175 15.28 17.48 21.96
CA ASN A 175 15.59 16.07 22.18
C ASN A 175 15.91 15.80 23.66
N THR A 176 15.31 14.75 24.22
CA THR A 176 15.40 14.40 25.65
C THR A 176 16.70 13.68 26.03
N HIS A 177 17.44 13.16 25.05
CA HIS A 177 18.67 12.40 25.26
C HIS A 177 19.94 13.24 25.07
N GLN A 178 19.80 14.57 24.95
CA GLN A 178 20.90 15.53 24.79
C GLN A 178 21.85 15.16 23.64
N VAL A 179 21.29 14.61 22.55
CA VAL A 179 22.02 14.29 21.33
C VAL A 179 22.62 15.57 20.74
N PRO A 180 23.94 15.65 20.56
CA PRO A 180 24.62 16.84 20.04
C PRO A 180 24.21 17.22 18.59
N LEU A 181 24.36 18.50 18.26
CA LEU A 181 23.99 19.06 16.95
C LEU A 181 24.70 18.38 15.78
N ASP A 182 26.00 18.11 15.91
CA ASP A 182 26.81 17.46 14.87
C ASP A 182 26.31 16.04 14.58
N VAL A 183 25.89 15.31 15.61
CA VAL A 183 25.25 13.99 15.48
C VAL A 183 23.90 14.10 14.78
N ILE A 184 23.04 15.07 15.16
CA ILE A 184 21.75 15.30 14.50
C ILE A 184 21.94 15.64 13.03
N GLN A 185 22.87 16.55 12.70
CA GLN A 185 23.20 16.91 11.32
C GLN A 185 23.76 15.70 10.54
N GLY A 186 24.60 14.89 11.17
CA GLY A 186 25.09 13.64 10.60
C GLY A 186 23.98 12.66 10.25
N ARG A 187 23.00 12.49 11.17
CA ARG A 187 21.82 11.65 10.96
C ARG A 187 20.90 12.23 9.87
N LEU A 188 20.72 13.55 9.83
CA LEU A 188 19.91 14.20 8.79
C LEU A 188 20.49 13.96 7.38
N ARG A 189 21.82 14.01 7.20
CA ARG A 189 22.47 13.68 5.92
C ARG A 189 22.24 12.23 5.46
N GLN A 190 21.89 11.33 6.37
CA GLN A 190 21.60 9.92 6.08
C GLN A 190 20.10 9.64 5.90
N PHE A 191 19.25 10.67 6.01
CA PHE A 191 17.80 10.53 5.94
C PHE A 191 17.36 10.29 4.49
N ASN A 192 17.40 9.03 4.06
CA ASN A 192 17.07 8.62 2.70
C ASN A 192 15.64 8.09 2.61
N PRO A 193 14.88 8.37 1.53
CA PRO A 193 13.52 7.85 1.36
C PRO A 193 13.42 6.35 1.63
N LEU A 194 12.38 5.95 2.37
CA LEU A 194 12.01 4.54 2.48
C LEU A 194 11.06 4.22 1.33
N THR A 195 11.63 3.78 0.22
CA THR A 195 10.86 3.39 -0.97
C THR A 195 10.25 2.00 -0.77
N PRO A 196 8.91 1.85 -0.73
CA PRO A 196 8.29 0.54 -0.74
C PRO A 196 8.46 -0.12 -2.11
N PHE A 197 8.45 -1.45 -2.14
CA PHE A 197 8.42 -2.24 -3.37
C PHE A 197 7.14 -2.01 -4.17
N TYR A 198 6.02 -1.81 -3.46
CA TYR A 198 4.76 -1.32 -4.01
C TYR A 198 3.89 -0.67 -2.91
N PHE A 199 2.97 0.19 -3.32
CA PHE A 199 1.85 0.62 -2.47
C PHE A 199 0.65 -0.29 -2.73
N GLY A 200 -0.09 -0.60 -1.66
CA GLY A 200 -1.22 -1.52 -1.73
C GLY A 200 -2.29 -1.24 -0.69
N LEU A 201 -3.43 -1.87 -0.93
CA LEU A 201 -4.59 -1.96 -0.05
C LEU A 201 -4.59 -3.35 0.58
N PHE A 202 -4.34 -3.44 1.88
CA PHE A 202 -4.13 -4.69 2.59
C PHE A 202 -5.36 -5.06 3.42
N LEU A 203 -5.87 -6.28 3.27
CA LEU A 203 -6.87 -6.83 4.18
C LEU A 203 -6.25 -7.12 5.55
N ASN A 204 -7.08 -7.41 6.55
CA ASN A 204 -6.59 -8.07 7.76
C ASN A 204 -6.50 -9.61 7.58
N HIS A 205 -5.98 -10.33 8.58
CA HIS A 205 -5.80 -11.77 8.51
C HIS A 205 -7.12 -12.55 8.38
N GLU A 206 -8.14 -12.12 9.11
CA GLU A 206 -9.47 -12.75 9.12
C GLU A 206 -10.14 -12.63 7.75
N GLN A 207 -10.21 -11.41 7.21
CA GLN A 207 -10.72 -11.13 5.86
C GLN A 207 -9.90 -11.84 4.79
N SER A 208 -8.57 -11.85 4.91
CA SER A 208 -7.72 -12.59 3.96
C SER A 208 -8.08 -14.08 3.94
N THR A 209 -8.28 -14.69 5.11
CA THR A 209 -8.63 -16.12 5.22
C THR A 209 -10.02 -16.38 4.62
N TYR A 210 -11.00 -15.55 4.97
CA TYR A 210 -12.36 -15.66 4.45
C TYR A 210 -12.40 -15.56 2.92
N VAL A 211 -11.72 -14.57 2.34
CA VAL A 211 -11.70 -14.34 0.89
C VAL A 211 -11.03 -15.50 0.14
N LEU A 212 -9.97 -16.08 0.70
CA LEU A 212 -9.32 -17.26 0.12
C LEU A 212 -10.24 -18.49 0.12
N GLN A 213 -10.99 -18.67 1.22
CA GLN A 213 -11.99 -19.74 1.28
C GLN A 213 -13.06 -19.55 0.22
N GLN A 214 -13.63 -18.35 0.11
CA GLN A 214 -14.64 -18.03 -0.92
C GLN A 214 -14.09 -18.25 -2.34
N ALA A 215 -12.86 -17.82 -2.62
CA ALA A 215 -12.23 -18.02 -3.92
C ALA A 215 -12.09 -19.52 -4.26
N TYR A 216 -11.69 -20.34 -3.29
CA TYR A 216 -11.56 -21.78 -3.49
C TYR A 216 -12.91 -22.47 -3.66
N ASP A 217 -13.91 -22.11 -2.86
CA ASP A 217 -15.25 -22.68 -2.95
C ASP A 217 -15.89 -22.40 -4.32
N HIS A 218 -15.79 -21.15 -4.80
CA HIS A 218 -16.29 -20.79 -6.12
C HIS A 218 -15.47 -21.40 -7.26
N TYR A 219 -14.16 -21.61 -7.07
CA TYR A 219 -13.36 -22.38 -8.02
C TYR A 219 -13.87 -23.83 -8.14
N GLN A 220 -14.09 -24.52 -7.02
CA GLN A 220 -14.63 -25.87 -7.01
C GLN A 220 -16.04 -25.94 -7.61
N GLN A 221 -16.90 -24.99 -7.26
CA GLN A 221 -18.24 -24.89 -7.80
C GLN A 221 -18.21 -24.70 -9.33
N ALA A 222 -17.37 -23.81 -9.85
CA ALA A 222 -17.24 -23.59 -11.29
C ALA A 222 -16.77 -24.86 -12.04
N LEU A 223 -15.84 -25.63 -11.46
CA LEU A 223 -15.39 -26.92 -12.02
C LEU A 223 -16.52 -27.96 -12.09
N GLN A 224 -17.46 -27.94 -11.15
CA GLN A 224 -18.61 -28.84 -11.12
C GLN A 224 -19.69 -28.38 -12.11
N THR A 225 -19.96 -27.08 -12.16
CA THR A 225 -20.96 -26.46 -13.04
C THR A 225 -20.60 -26.60 -14.51
N PHE A 226 -19.31 -26.45 -14.87
CA PHE A 226 -18.85 -26.48 -16.26
C PHE A 226 -17.84 -27.62 -16.49
N PRO A 227 -18.30 -28.81 -16.93
CA PRO A 227 -17.40 -29.93 -17.22
C PRO A 227 -16.31 -29.60 -18.26
N GLN A 228 -16.58 -28.69 -19.20
CA GLN A 228 -15.56 -28.22 -20.15
C GLN A 228 -14.46 -27.41 -19.47
N LEU A 229 -14.80 -26.49 -18.55
CA LEU A 229 -13.82 -25.75 -17.76
C LEU A 229 -12.89 -26.72 -17.02
N LYS A 230 -13.46 -27.75 -16.38
CA LYS A 230 -12.70 -28.78 -15.70
C LYS A 230 -11.74 -29.51 -16.63
N ARG A 231 -12.21 -29.95 -17.81
CA ARG A 231 -11.35 -30.61 -18.82
C ARG A 231 -10.21 -29.69 -19.30
N ASP A 232 -10.51 -28.42 -19.55
CA ASP A 232 -9.52 -27.43 -19.99
C ASP A 232 -8.42 -27.25 -18.96
N LEU A 233 -8.78 -27.11 -17.67
CA LEU A 233 -7.81 -26.95 -16.58
C LEU A 233 -7.10 -28.26 -16.23
N GLU A 234 -7.74 -29.43 -16.33
CA GLU A 234 -7.10 -30.74 -16.13
C GLU A 234 -6.03 -31.02 -17.18
N ARG A 235 -6.21 -30.54 -18.43
CA ARG A 235 -5.16 -30.62 -19.45
C ARG A 235 -3.89 -29.91 -19.01
N ILE A 236 -4.02 -28.68 -18.54
CA ILE A 236 -2.91 -27.86 -18.06
C ILE A 236 -2.29 -28.45 -16.79
N SER A 237 -3.15 -28.96 -15.90
CA SER A 237 -2.73 -29.61 -14.67
C SER A 237 -1.85 -30.83 -14.94
N ARG A 238 -2.21 -31.65 -15.95
CA ARG A 238 -1.40 -32.80 -16.40
C ARG A 238 -0.06 -32.36 -16.99
N GLU A 239 -0.04 -31.32 -17.82
CA GLU A 239 1.20 -30.76 -18.38
C GLU A 239 2.16 -30.26 -17.29
N LYS A 240 1.62 -29.70 -16.21
CA LYS A 240 2.39 -29.20 -15.05
C LYS A 240 2.58 -30.24 -13.93
N ASN A 241 2.14 -31.48 -14.13
CA ASN A 241 2.20 -32.56 -13.13
C ASN A 241 1.66 -32.16 -11.74
N ILE A 242 0.51 -31.47 -11.72
CA ILE A 242 -0.20 -31.04 -10.51
C ILE A 242 -1.66 -31.46 -10.59
N SER A 243 -2.34 -31.58 -9.44
CA SER A 243 -3.79 -31.80 -9.45
C SER A 243 -4.54 -30.53 -9.86
N VAL A 244 -5.73 -30.66 -10.46
CA VAL A 244 -6.55 -29.49 -10.83
C VAL A 244 -6.86 -28.61 -9.62
N ASN A 245 -7.09 -29.21 -8.45
CA ASN A 245 -7.31 -28.46 -7.19
C ASN A 245 -6.05 -27.71 -6.71
N GLY A 246 -4.86 -28.21 -7.06
CA GLY A 246 -3.59 -27.56 -6.76
C GLY A 246 -3.14 -26.55 -7.83
N LEU A 247 -3.78 -26.54 -9.01
CA LEU A 247 -3.35 -25.72 -10.14
C LEU A 247 -3.34 -24.25 -9.78
N LEU A 248 -4.46 -23.69 -9.32
CA LEU A 248 -4.58 -22.28 -8.97
C LEU A 248 -4.42 -22.08 -7.46
N SER A 249 -3.21 -22.30 -6.96
CA SER A 249 -2.90 -22.27 -5.53
C SER A 249 -1.95 -21.13 -5.18
N ARG A 250 -2.03 -20.67 -3.93
CA ARG A 250 -1.04 -19.74 -3.35
C ARG A 250 0.32 -20.36 -3.16
N SER A 251 0.37 -21.67 -2.95
CA SER A 251 1.62 -22.40 -2.78
C SER A 251 2.53 -22.31 -4.02
N ASN A 252 1.94 -22.03 -5.18
CA ASN A 252 2.67 -21.84 -6.45
C ASN A 252 3.26 -20.43 -6.60
N MET A 253 2.94 -19.48 -5.72
CA MET A 253 3.49 -18.12 -5.79
C MET A 253 4.95 -18.10 -5.32
N SER A 254 5.80 -17.37 -6.04
CA SER A 254 7.21 -17.15 -5.65
C SER A 254 7.35 -16.42 -4.32
N VAL A 255 6.40 -15.52 -4.02
CA VAL A 255 6.24 -14.88 -2.72
C VAL A 255 4.84 -15.16 -2.22
N GLN A 256 4.73 -15.69 -1.00
CA GLN A 256 3.45 -16.08 -0.40
C GLN A 256 3.07 -15.09 0.72
N PRO A 257 2.54 -13.91 0.40
CA PRO A 257 2.22 -12.93 1.42
C PRO A 257 1.10 -13.46 2.33
N LYS A 258 1.31 -13.45 3.65
CA LYS A 258 0.31 -13.95 4.60
C LYS A 258 -1.02 -13.18 4.55
N ILE A 259 -0.98 -11.94 4.08
CA ILE A 259 -2.10 -11.03 3.96
C ILE A 259 -2.41 -10.78 2.49
N LEU A 260 -3.69 -10.90 2.11
CA LEU A 260 -4.15 -10.53 0.79
C LEU A 260 -4.10 -9.02 0.62
N HIS A 261 -3.71 -8.58 -0.58
CA HIS A 261 -3.62 -7.17 -0.91
C HIS A 261 -4.00 -6.92 -2.37
N CYS A 262 -4.46 -5.70 -2.64
CA CYS A 262 -4.57 -5.14 -3.98
C CYS A 262 -3.42 -4.17 -4.19
N THR A 263 -2.64 -4.37 -5.25
CA THR A 263 -1.54 -3.47 -5.60
C THR A 263 -2.09 -2.21 -6.24
N VAL A 264 -1.82 -1.05 -5.63
CA VAL A 264 -2.26 0.27 -6.10
C VAL A 264 -1.22 0.91 -7.03
N LYS A 265 0.06 0.77 -6.68
CA LYS A 265 1.18 1.25 -7.49
C LYS A 265 2.39 0.36 -7.26
N PHE A 266 2.83 -0.33 -8.30
CA PHE A 266 4.11 -1.03 -8.29
C PHE A 266 5.25 -0.03 -8.48
N ILE A 267 6.32 -0.16 -7.69
CA ILE A 267 7.52 0.67 -7.77
C ILE A 267 8.73 -0.16 -8.23
N GLY A 268 8.85 -1.39 -7.73
CA GLY A 268 9.89 -2.33 -8.12
C GLY A 268 11.17 -2.25 -7.28
N LYS A 269 12.22 -2.94 -7.76
CA LYS A 269 13.53 -3.00 -7.08
C LYS A 269 14.22 -1.64 -7.13
N ASN A 270 15.01 -1.33 -6.11
CA ASN A 270 15.73 -0.07 -5.93
C ASN A 270 16.72 0.24 -7.09
N THR A 271 16.21 0.83 -8.16
CA THR A 271 16.93 1.36 -9.33
C THR A 271 16.68 2.87 -9.43
N ASP A 272 17.43 3.58 -10.28
CA ASP A 272 17.17 5.01 -10.48
C ASP A 272 15.77 5.27 -11.06
N GLN A 273 15.30 4.38 -11.94
CA GLN A 273 13.94 4.43 -12.46
C GLN A 273 12.90 4.27 -11.34
N SER A 274 13.05 3.26 -10.47
CA SER A 274 12.09 3.02 -9.38
C SER A 274 12.06 4.19 -8.38
N ARG A 275 13.20 4.85 -8.14
CA ARG A 275 13.28 6.05 -7.28
C ARG A 275 12.54 7.23 -7.88
N ASN A 276 12.64 7.42 -9.19
CA ASN A 276 11.91 8.47 -9.89
C ASN A 276 10.40 8.18 -9.87
N GLU A 277 9.99 6.94 -10.13
CA GLU A 277 8.59 6.51 -10.03
C GLU A 277 8.02 6.72 -8.62
N TYR A 278 8.78 6.34 -7.59
CA TYR A 278 8.41 6.62 -6.20
C TYR A 278 8.27 8.11 -5.93
N THR A 279 9.24 8.92 -6.34
CA THR A 279 9.23 10.38 -6.11
C THR A 279 8.02 11.02 -6.75
N ASN A 280 7.71 10.67 -8.00
CA ASN A 280 6.56 11.18 -8.72
C ASN A 280 5.24 10.76 -8.05
N TYR A 281 5.12 9.49 -7.66
CA TYR A 281 3.90 9.00 -7.00
C TYR A 281 3.72 9.59 -5.59
N ALA A 282 4.79 9.65 -4.80
CA ALA A 282 4.78 10.17 -3.44
C ALA A 282 4.61 11.71 -3.38
N ALA A 283 4.85 12.43 -4.48
CA ALA A 283 4.57 13.86 -4.60
C ALA A 283 3.06 14.17 -4.55
N ASN A 284 2.20 13.22 -4.89
CA ASN A 284 0.76 13.34 -4.69
C ASN A 284 0.46 13.44 -3.18
N ARG A 285 0.05 14.61 -2.71
CA ARG A 285 -0.25 14.86 -1.29
C ARG A 285 -1.28 13.87 -0.74
N LEU A 286 -2.25 13.42 -1.54
CA LEU A 286 -3.27 12.46 -1.09
C LEU A 286 -2.67 11.11 -0.71
N VAL A 287 -1.58 10.66 -1.36
CA VAL A 287 -0.86 9.44 -0.98
C VAL A 287 -0.40 9.54 0.47
N SER A 288 0.30 10.62 0.84
CA SER A 288 0.77 10.84 2.20
C SER A 288 -0.37 11.01 3.23
N HIS A 289 -1.47 11.65 2.84
CA HIS A 289 -2.62 11.85 3.74
C HIS A 289 -3.41 10.57 4.00
N LEU A 290 -3.46 9.65 3.02
CA LEU A 290 -4.21 8.40 3.11
C LEU A 290 -3.38 7.24 3.67
N LEU A 291 -2.05 7.39 3.85
CA LEU A 291 -1.22 6.35 4.45
C LEU A 291 -1.73 5.93 5.84
N GLY A 292 -1.98 4.63 5.98
CA GLY A 292 -2.55 4.01 7.17
C GLY A 292 -4.05 4.25 7.35
N LYS A 293 -4.76 4.82 6.38
CA LYS A 293 -6.23 4.97 6.39
C LYS A 293 -6.90 3.69 5.88
N ILE A 294 -8.07 3.38 6.42
CA ILE A 294 -8.94 2.37 5.81
C ILE A 294 -9.57 2.88 4.51
N CYS A 295 -9.72 1.98 3.56
CA CYS A 295 -10.33 2.15 2.28
C CYS A 295 -11.36 1.01 2.11
N PRO A 296 -12.62 1.23 2.50
CA PRO A 296 -13.67 0.23 2.32
C PRO A 296 -13.94 -0.02 0.84
N GLY A 297 -14.26 -1.27 0.52
CA GLY A 297 -14.62 -1.70 -0.82
C GLY A 297 -15.42 -3.00 -0.78
N TYR A 298 -15.60 -3.60 -1.95
CA TYR A 298 -16.39 -4.81 -2.12
C TYR A 298 -15.65 -5.81 -3.00
N ILE A 299 -15.81 -7.09 -2.70
CA ILE A 299 -15.56 -8.15 -3.67
C ILE A 299 -16.85 -8.40 -4.41
N VAL A 300 -16.83 -8.24 -5.73
CA VAL A 300 -18.00 -8.36 -6.60
C VAL A 300 -18.02 -9.67 -7.39
N GLY A 301 -16.93 -10.43 -7.36
CA GLY A 301 -16.80 -11.66 -8.13
C GLY A 301 -15.41 -12.25 -8.11
N PHE A 302 -15.25 -13.35 -8.82
CA PHE A 302 -13.99 -14.06 -9.02
C PHE A 302 -13.76 -14.32 -10.51
N THR A 303 -12.49 -14.35 -10.89
CA THR A 303 -12.02 -14.70 -12.23
C THR A 303 -11.16 -15.94 -12.14
N ILE A 304 -11.46 -16.91 -12.99
CA ILE A 304 -10.73 -18.16 -13.12
C ILE A 304 -10.19 -18.19 -14.54
N THR A 305 -8.88 -18.29 -14.68
CA THR A 305 -8.22 -18.48 -15.96
C THR A 305 -7.30 -19.70 -15.88
N PRO A 306 -6.76 -20.17 -17.02
CA PRO A 306 -5.65 -21.12 -17.03
C PRO A 306 -4.46 -20.78 -16.13
N ARG A 307 -4.27 -19.50 -15.80
CA ARG A 307 -3.07 -18.97 -15.15
C ARG A 307 -3.32 -18.50 -13.72
N THR A 308 -4.49 -17.93 -13.43
CA THR A 308 -4.74 -17.24 -12.17
C THR A 308 -6.17 -17.42 -11.65
N LEU A 309 -6.30 -17.34 -10.33
CA LEU A 309 -7.55 -17.19 -9.59
C LEU A 309 -7.50 -15.83 -8.88
N GLY A 310 -8.37 -14.90 -9.28
CA GLY A 310 -8.38 -13.53 -8.76
C GLY A 310 -9.76 -13.10 -8.28
N ALA A 311 -9.84 -12.41 -7.14
CA ALA A 311 -11.05 -11.74 -6.68
C ALA A 311 -11.14 -10.34 -7.28
N ARG A 312 -12.32 -9.97 -7.80
CA ARG A 312 -12.63 -8.67 -8.39
C ARG A 312 -13.02 -7.68 -7.31
N LEU A 313 -12.38 -6.51 -7.30
CA LEU A 313 -12.67 -5.47 -6.33
C LEU A 313 -13.44 -4.32 -6.95
N LEU A 314 -14.34 -3.74 -6.16
CA LEU A 314 -15.00 -2.48 -6.44
C LEU A 314 -14.78 -1.54 -5.27
N PHE A 315 -14.27 -0.34 -5.56
CA PHE A 315 -14.12 0.73 -4.59
C PHE A 315 -15.02 1.89 -4.99
N PRO A 316 -16.18 2.10 -4.34
CA PRO A 316 -17.04 3.24 -4.65
C PRO A 316 -16.48 4.57 -4.13
N ASN A 317 -15.51 4.52 -3.21
CA ASN A 317 -14.94 5.70 -2.57
C ASN A 317 -13.84 6.36 -3.42
N ARG A 318 -13.94 7.67 -3.63
CA ARG A 318 -12.94 8.53 -4.31
C ARG A 318 -11.52 8.47 -3.69
N ASN A 319 -11.37 8.08 -2.43
CA ASN A 319 -10.04 7.94 -1.80
C ASN A 319 -9.14 6.99 -2.61
N VAL A 320 -9.61 5.79 -2.94
CA VAL A 320 -8.83 4.81 -3.71
C VAL A 320 -8.56 5.32 -5.12
N TRP A 321 -9.54 6.00 -5.70
CA TRP A 321 -9.43 6.55 -7.04
C TRP A 321 -8.29 7.58 -7.12
N SER A 322 -8.18 8.41 -6.10
CA SER A 322 -7.19 9.49 -6.03
C SER A 322 -5.74 9.04 -5.86
N ILE A 323 -5.54 7.78 -5.51
CA ILE A 323 -4.21 7.16 -5.30
C ILE A 323 -3.93 6.03 -6.29
N TRP A 324 -4.87 5.65 -7.15
CA TRP A 324 -4.66 4.58 -8.12
C TRP A 324 -3.53 4.94 -9.09
N GLY A 325 -2.48 4.12 -9.11
CA GLY A 325 -1.26 4.37 -9.88
C GLY A 325 -0.95 3.29 -10.91
N GLN A 326 -1.88 2.36 -11.14
CA GLN A 326 -1.78 1.34 -12.19
C GLN A 326 -2.32 1.90 -13.51
N ASP A 327 -1.80 1.39 -14.62
CA ASP A 327 -2.37 1.65 -15.94
C ASP A 327 -3.38 0.55 -16.25
N ASP A 328 -4.66 0.90 -16.24
CA ASP A 328 -5.76 -0.04 -16.49
C ASP A 328 -5.78 -0.58 -17.94
N ASN A 329 -5.00 0.02 -18.85
CA ASN A 329 -4.89 -0.36 -20.25
C ASN A 329 -3.61 -1.14 -20.61
N GLU A 330 -2.71 -1.36 -19.65
CA GLU A 330 -1.42 -2.00 -19.92
C GLU A 330 -1.59 -3.45 -20.40
N SER A 331 -0.98 -3.75 -21.56
CA SER A 331 -0.96 -5.10 -22.11
C SER A 331 0.11 -5.97 -21.45
N PRO A 332 -0.04 -7.31 -21.40
CA PRO A 332 0.99 -8.20 -20.86
C PRO A 332 2.31 -7.99 -21.59
N LYS A 333 3.40 -7.79 -20.85
CA LYS A 333 4.75 -7.81 -21.43
C LYS A 333 5.04 -9.25 -21.86
N LYS A 334 5.28 -9.49 -23.15
CA LYS A 334 5.76 -10.80 -23.64
C LYS A 334 7.07 -11.12 -22.91
N GLU A 335 7.11 -12.21 -22.15
CA GLU A 335 8.34 -12.70 -21.56
C GLU A 335 9.32 -12.99 -22.70
N SER A 336 10.42 -12.23 -22.76
CA SER A 336 11.52 -12.55 -23.65
C SER A 336 12.28 -13.71 -23.02
N SER A 337 12.21 -14.87 -23.67
CA SER A 337 13.06 -16.01 -23.39
C SER A 337 14.52 -15.66 -23.68
N SER A 338 15.18 -14.97 -22.75
CA SER A 338 16.65 -14.84 -22.77
C SER A 338 17.26 -16.07 -22.12
N HIS A 339 17.22 -17.19 -22.84
CA HIS A 339 18.26 -18.20 -22.70
C HIS A 339 19.54 -17.65 -23.33
N THR A 340 20.31 -16.87 -22.58
CA THR A 340 21.72 -16.65 -22.92
C THR A 340 22.58 -17.62 -22.13
N ASN A 341 22.71 -18.83 -22.70
CA ASN A 341 23.99 -19.53 -22.66
C ASN A 341 25.03 -18.62 -23.33
N ASN A 342 26.13 -18.34 -22.64
CA ASN A 342 27.45 -18.29 -23.26
C ASN A 342 28.53 -18.21 -22.17
N ASN A 343 29.11 -19.38 -21.90
CA ASN A 343 30.54 -19.48 -21.65
C ASN A 343 31.28 -18.88 -22.85
N ASN A 344 32.25 -17.99 -22.61
CA ASN A 344 33.58 -18.12 -23.21
C ASN A 344 34.56 -17.12 -22.58
N TYR A 345 35.71 -17.69 -22.21
CA TYR A 345 36.95 -17.02 -21.86
C TYR A 345 37.66 -16.46 -23.12
N ASP A 346 38.50 -15.45 -22.84
CA ASP A 346 39.79 -15.12 -23.47
C ASP A 346 39.92 -14.31 -24.79
N ASN A 347 40.60 -13.17 -24.58
CA ASN A 347 41.77 -12.63 -25.29
C ASN A 347 41.66 -11.73 -26.54
N SER A 348 42.31 -10.57 -26.37
CA SER A 348 43.21 -9.86 -27.29
C SER A 348 42.79 -8.47 -27.85
N SER A 349 43.61 -7.49 -27.44
CA SER A 349 44.16 -6.31 -28.12
C SER A 349 43.80 -6.04 -29.59
N ASN A 350 43.41 -4.81 -29.96
CA ASN A 350 44.28 -3.76 -30.55
C ASN A 350 43.53 -2.55 -31.15
N ASN A 351 44.25 -1.42 -31.18
CA ASN A 351 43.98 -0.10 -31.78
C ASN A 351 43.35 -0.05 -33.19
N ASN A 352 42.46 0.92 -33.47
CA ASN A 352 42.79 2.13 -34.26
C ASN A 352 41.61 3.07 -34.58
N LYS A 353 41.97 4.36 -34.72
CA LYS A 353 41.18 5.56 -35.04
C LYS A 353 40.52 5.56 -36.43
N LYS A 354 39.39 6.28 -36.58
CA LYS A 354 39.04 7.23 -37.67
C LYS A 354 37.71 7.93 -37.33
N GLN A 355 37.72 9.21 -36.93
CA GLN A 355 37.50 10.44 -37.72
C GLN A 355 36.08 11.03 -37.55
N ARG A 356 36.04 12.31 -37.16
CA ARG A 356 34.88 13.20 -36.95
C ARG A 356 34.46 13.88 -38.29
N PRO A 357 33.33 14.60 -38.36
CA PRO A 357 33.28 16.05 -37.99
C PRO A 357 31.95 16.43 -37.28
N PHE A 358 31.88 17.14 -36.14
CA PHE A 358 32.09 18.57 -35.83
C PHE A 358 31.44 19.63 -36.75
N HIS A 359 30.39 20.29 -36.26
CA HIS A 359 30.19 21.76 -36.22
C HIS A 359 29.23 22.09 -35.06
N ARG A 360 29.67 22.75 -33.98
CA ARG A 360 29.77 24.22 -33.73
C ARG A 360 28.39 24.90 -33.77
N ASN A 361 28.00 25.82 -32.90
CA ASN A 361 28.46 26.43 -31.65
C ASN A 361 27.28 27.39 -31.29
N ASN A 362 26.90 27.66 -30.05
CA ASN A 362 27.41 28.82 -29.34
C ASN A 362 26.80 28.92 -27.93
N LYS A 363 27.68 29.25 -26.98
CA LYS A 363 27.35 29.80 -25.66
C LYS A 363 27.24 31.32 -25.76
N SER A 364 26.40 31.91 -24.92
CA SER A 364 26.67 33.24 -24.34
C SER A 364 26.35 33.20 -22.85
N LYS A 365 27.37 33.55 -22.05
CA LYS A 365 27.33 33.81 -20.60
C LYS A 365 26.59 35.13 -20.33
N ILE A 366 26.08 35.33 -19.10
CA ILE A 366 26.49 36.41 -18.16
C ILE A 366 25.66 36.38 -16.84
N THR A 367 26.43 36.34 -15.74
CA THR A 367 26.28 36.84 -14.34
C THR A 367 25.04 36.64 -13.44
N THR A 368 25.39 36.19 -12.23
CA THR A 368 24.79 36.29 -10.88
C THR A 368 23.84 37.45 -10.56
N THR A 369 22.72 37.15 -9.88
CA THR A 369 22.26 37.75 -8.62
C THR A 369 21.09 36.94 -8.05
N ASP A 370 21.07 36.75 -6.72
CA ASP A 370 19.95 36.23 -5.95
C ASP A 370 18.64 36.99 -6.23
N ASN A 371 17.54 36.25 -6.34
CA ASN A 371 16.22 36.71 -5.90
C ASN A 371 15.27 35.52 -5.76
N PHE A 372 14.79 35.33 -4.53
CA PHE A 372 13.56 34.61 -4.23
C PHE A 372 12.43 35.16 -5.10
N ASN A 373 11.77 34.32 -5.89
CA ASN A 373 10.39 34.58 -6.26
C ASN A 373 9.62 33.28 -6.51
N THR A 374 8.50 33.21 -5.81
CA THR A 374 7.42 32.24 -5.85
C THR A 374 6.82 32.13 -7.25
N ASN A 375 6.76 30.93 -7.81
CA ASN A 375 5.86 30.54 -8.90
C ASN A 375 5.68 29.01 -8.82
N ASP A 376 4.82 28.57 -7.88
CA ASP A 376 4.47 27.17 -7.63
C ASP A 376 3.08 26.79 -8.20
N ASP A 377 2.55 27.54 -9.18
CA ASP A 377 1.16 27.36 -9.65
C ASP A 377 1.00 26.74 -11.06
N GLU A 378 2.06 26.31 -11.75
CA GLU A 378 1.93 25.76 -13.12
C GLU A 378 1.95 24.22 -13.24
N ASN A 379 2.17 23.47 -12.15
CA ASN A 379 2.17 21.99 -12.18
C ASN A 379 0.84 21.32 -11.77
N ALA A 380 -0.24 22.08 -11.63
CA ALA A 380 -1.57 21.57 -11.31
C ALA A 380 -2.41 21.13 -12.54
N SER A 381 -1.83 21.08 -13.74
CA SER A 381 -2.57 20.92 -15.01
C SER A 381 -2.73 19.48 -15.53
N MET A 382 -2.39 18.44 -14.76
CA MET A 382 -2.82 17.06 -15.09
C MET A 382 -4.22 16.75 -14.51
N VAL A 383 -5.20 17.62 -14.78
CA VAL A 383 -6.61 17.24 -14.71
C VAL A 383 -6.94 16.56 -16.03
N ARG A 384 -7.08 15.23 -15.98
CA ARG A 384 -7.64 14.43 -17.08
C ARG A 384 -9.05 14.94 -17.40
N SER A 385 -9.43 14.89 -18.68
CA SER A 385 -10.52 15.65 -19.29
C SER A 385 -11.84 15.64 -18.50
N VAL A 386 -12.63 16.70 -18.67
CA VAL A 386 -13.99 16.85 -18.12
C VAL A 386 -14.89 15.66 -18.52
N ASP A 387 -14.58 14.99 -19.64
CA ASP A 387 -15.28 13.79 -20.11
C ASP A 387 -15.04 12.54 -19.22
N ASP A 388 -13.84 12.40 -18.62
CA ASP A 388 -13.57 11.31 -17.66
C ASP A 388 -14.36 11.50 -16.36
N VAL A 389 -14.59 12.75 -15.95
CA VAL A 389 -15.40 13.11 -14.77
C VAL A 389 -16.89 12.82 -15.00
N LEU A 390 -17.39 13.03 -16.22
CA LEU A 390 -18.79 12.79 -16.57
C LEU A 390 -19.17 11.31 -16.69
N LEU A 391 -18.18 10.39 -16.85
CA LEU A 391 -18.40 8.94 -16.73
C LEU A 391 -18.51 8.48 -15.26
N VAL A 392 -17.92 9.23 -14.32
CA VAL A 392 -17.95 8.90 -12.87
C VAL A 392 -19.34 9.08 -12.27
N ASP A 393 -20.05 10.13 -12.67
CA ASP A 393 -21.40 10.42 -12.16
C ASP A 393 -22.47 9.43 -12.70
N LYS A 394 -22.11 8.58 -13.67
CA LYS A 394 -22.97 7.47 -14.13
C LYS A 394 -22.73 6.15 -13.39
N ILE A 395 -21.66 6.04 -12.59
CA ILE A 395 -21.33 4.84 -11.80
C ILE A 395 -21.65 5.05 -10.31
N ILE A 396 -21.81 6.30 -9.88
CA ILE A 396 -22.23 6.68 -8.52
C ILE A 396 -23.68 7.19 -8.60
N PRO A 397 -24.69 6.39 -8.26
CA PRO A 397 -26.07 6.87 -8.26
C PRO A 397 -26.21 7.94 -7.18
N THR A 398 -26.65 9.12 -7.59
CA THR A 398 -26.99 10.24 -6.70
C THR A 398 -28.35 10.06 -6.01
N ASN A 399 -29.05 8.97 -6.32
CA ASN A 399 -30.37 8.62 -5.77
C ASN A 399 -30.36 7.18 -5.24
N GLU A 400 -30.96 6.96 -4.06
CA GLU A 400 -31.07 5.68 -3.34
C GLU A 400 -31.87 4.58 -4.09
N SER A 401 -32.26 4.80 -5.34
CA SER A 401 -33.17 3.94 -6.12
C SER A 401 -32.54 3.20 -7.31
N GLU A 402 -31.27 3.40 -7.65
CA GLU A 402 -30.59 2.59 -8.67
C GLU A 402 -29.73 1.50 -8.01
N GLN A 403 -30.24 0.27 -7.97
CA GLN A 403 -29.45 -0.90 -7.62
C GLN A 403 -28.32 -1.06 -8.65
N ILE A 404 -27.07 -0.82 -8.25
CA ILE A 404 -25.90 -1.15 -9.06
C ILE A 404 -25.93 -2.67 -9.26
N SER A 405 -26.22 -3.13 -10.48
CA SER A 405 -26.11 -4.55 -10.82
C SER A 405 -24.63 -4.90 -10.89
N PHE A 406 -24.12 -5.75 -10.01
CA PHE A 406 -22.71 -6.19 -10.04
C PHE A 406 -22.45 -7.35 -11.00
N LEU A 407 -23.44 -7.71 -11.84
CA LEU A 407 -23.44 -8.89 -12.70
C LEU A 407 -22.84 -8.66 -14.10
N HIS A 408 -22.08 -7.57 -14.27
CA HIS A 408 -21.52 -7.17 -15.55
C HIS A 408 -20.07 -6.68 -15.38
N PRO A 409 -19.28 -6.64 -16.47
CA PRO A 409 -17.91 -6.18 -16.37
C PRO A 409 -17.83 -4.71 -15.98
N THR A 410 -17.04 -4.40 -14.95
CA THR A 410 -16.64 -3.03 -14.63
C THR A 410 -15.57 -2.57 -15.61
N PHE A 411 -15.90 -1.64 -16.50
CA PHE A 411 -14.97 -1.06 -17.47
C PHE A 411 -14.33 0.22 -16.94
N GLY A 412 -13.16 0.57 -17.47
CA GLY A 412 -12.51 1.86 -17.22
C GLY A 412 -11.60 1.89 -16.00
N PHE A 413 -11.62 3.01 -15.28
CA PHE A 413 -10.74 3.25 -14.15
C PHE A 413 -10.98 2.24 -13.02
N LEU A 414 -9.92 1.72 -12.41
CA LEU A 414 -9.93 0.64 -11.41
C LEU A 414 -10.38 -0.74 -11.92
N SER A 415 -10.55 -0.93 -13.23
CA SER A 415 -10.91 -2.25 -13.78
C SER A 415 -9.86 -3.34 -13.49
N ARG A 416 -8.60 -2.96 -13.21
CA ARG A 416 -7.54 -3.87 -12.74
C ARG A 416 -7.51 -4.09 -11.23
N ALA A 417 -8.43 -3.54 -10.44
CA ALA A 417 -8.44 -3.73 -8.99
C ALA A 417 -8.81 -5.18 -8.63
N HIS A 418 -7.85 -5.90 -8.03
CA HIS A 418 -8.00 -7.32 -7.74
C HIS A 418 -7.22 -7.76 -6.50
N LEU A 419 -7.61 -8.91 -5.94
CA LEU A 419 -6.77 -9.69 -5.03
C LEU A 419 -6.34 -10.97 -5.75
N THR A 420 -5.05 -11.28 -5.75
CA THR A 420 -4.59 -12.57 -6.28
C THR A 420 -4.80 -13.66 -5.24
N CYS A 421 -5.70 -14.61 -5.52
CA CYS A 421 -6.06 -15.71 -4.62
C CYS A 421 -5.30 -17.01 -4.92
N GLY A 422 -4.82 -17.20 -6.14
CA GLY A 422 -4.03 -18.36 -6.55
C GLY A 422 -3.41 -18.18 -7.93
N VAL A 423 -2.31 -18.87 -8.20
CA VAL A 423 -1.63 -18.86 -9.51
C VAL A 423 -1.24 -20.27 -9.93
N ALA A 424 -1.14 -20.51 -11.22
CA ALA A 424 -0.51 -21.70 -11.78
C ALA A 424 1.02 -21.70 -11.51
N PRO A 425 1.67 -22.87 -11.49
CA PRO A 425 3.13 -22.94 -11.43
C PRO A 425 3.79 -22.05 -12.48
N ASP A 426 4.93 -21.44 -12.13
CA ASP A 426 5.71 -20.53 -12.99
C ASP A 426 5.02 -19.21 -13.38
N ILE A 427 3.81 -18.95 -12.87
CA ILE A 427 3.08 -17.70 -13.14
C ILE A 427 3.30 -16.70 -12.01
N SER A 428 3.67 -15.47 -12.38
CA SER A 428 3.76 -14.34 -11.45
C SER A 428 2.38 -13.86 -10.99
N ALA A 429 2.27 -13.46 -9.73
CA ALA A 429 1.03 -12.87 -9.20
C ALA A 429 0.58 -11.60 -9.94
N ALA A 430 1.50 -10.87 -10.59
CA ALA A 430 1.16 -9.71 -11.42
C ALA A 430 0.27 -10.09 -12.63
N GLN A 431 0.34 -11.35 -13.08
CA GLN A 431 -0.46 -11.85 -14.20
C GLN A 431 -1.97 -11.73 -13.94
N THR A 432 -2.42 -11.83 -12.69
CA THR A 432 -3.84 -11.75 -12.32
C THR A 432 -4.48 -10.44 -12.76
N GLY A 433 -3.74 -9.33 -12.65
CA GLY A 433 -4.22 -8.03 -13.10
C GLY A 433 -4.36 -7.91 -14.61
N HIS A 434 -3.56 -8.67 -15.38
CA HIS A 434 -3.69 -8.73 -16.84
C HIS A 434 -4.82 -9.67 -17.25
N ASP A 435 -4.93 -10.82 -16.60
CA ASP A 435 -6.02 -11.78 -16.77
C ASP A 435 -7.37 -11.13 -16.49
N MET A 436 -7.44 -10.25 -15.49
CA MET A 436 -8.64 -9.47 -15.18
C MET A 436 -9.11 -8.61 -16.37
N THR A 437 -8.20 -7.82 -16.95
CA THR A 437 -8.50 -6.96 -18.10
C THR A 437 -8.83 -7.80 -19.34
N GLU A 438 -8.13 -8.92 -19.54
CA GLU A 438 -8.43 -9.87 -20.61
C GLU A 438 -9.86 -10.43 -20.49
N MET A 439 -10.27 -10.83 -19.28
CA MET A 439 -11.62 -11.34 -19.02
C MET A 439 -12.69 -10.28 -19.27
N ILE A 440 -12.44 -9.03 -18.88
CA ILE A 440 -13.35 -7.90 -19.14
C ILE A 440 -13.53 -7.68 -20.64
N LYS A 441 -12.44 -7.72 -21.42
CA LYS A 441 -12.49 -7.59 -22.88
C LYS A 441 -13.20 -8.79 -23.52
N LYS A 442 -12.90 -10.00 -23.08
CA LYS A 442 -13.52 -11.24 -23.59
C LYS A 442 -15.03 -11.24 -23.37
N GLU A 443 -15.49 -10.86 -22.18
CA GLU A 443 -16.94 -10.74 -21.92
C GLU A 443 -17.59 -9.64 -22.80
N SER A 444 -16.93 -8.50 -22.97
CA SER A 444 -17.42 -7.43 -23.87
C SER A 444 -17.59 -7.91 -25.30
N ASP A 445 -16.62 -8.66 -25.83
CA ASP A 445 -16.66 -9.22 -27.18
C ASP A 445 -17.80 -10.23 -27.35
N TYR A 446 -18.01 -11.10 -26.36
CA TYR A 446 -19.12 -12.07 -26.37
C TYR A 446 -20.48 -11.36 -26.38
N ILE A 447 -20.64 -10.31 -25.56
CA ILE A 447 -21.85 -9.48 -25.54
C ILE A 447 -22.06 -8.80 -26.90
N HIS A 448 -21.03 -8.16 -27.45
CA HIS A 448 -21.14 -7.43 -28.71
C HIS A 448 -21.45 -8.33 -29.91
N ARG A 449 -20.89 -9.55 -29.93
CA ARG A 449 -21.14 -10.55 -30.98
C ARG A 449 -22.39 -11.39 -30.75
N ASN A 450 -23.13 -11.15 -29.66
CA ASN A 450 -24.25 -11.97 -29.23
C ASN A 450 -23.90 -13.48 -29.18
N THR A 451 -22.68 -13.79 -28.75
CA THR A 451 -22.17 -15.17 -28.68
C THR A 451 -22.77 -15.86 -27.46
N PRO A 452 -23.44 -17.02 -27.63
CA PRO A 452 -23.98 -17.78 -26.50
C PRO A 452 -22.86 -18.14 -25.52
N THR A 453 -23.05 -17.80 -24.25
CA THR A 453 -22.10 -18.12 -23.18
C THR A 453 -22.80 -19.10 -22.23
N PRO A 454 -22.23 -20.30 -21.99
CA PRO A 454 -22.73 -21.17 -20.94
C PRO A 454 -22.77 -20.40 -19.62
N GLU A 455 -23.97 -20.29 -19.05
CA GLU A 455 -24.24 -19.54 -17.83
C GLU A 455 -24.93 -20.44 -16.81
N SER A 456 -24.57 -20.26 -15.54
CA SER A 456 -25.29 -20.81 -14.39
C SER A 456 -25.72 -19.66 -13.51
N ASN A 457 -26.96 -19.71 -13.01
CA ASN A 457 -27.55 -18.68 -12.18
C ASN A 457 -28.21 -19.36 -10.98
N ASP A 458 -27.57 -19.27 -9.81
CA ASP A 458 -28.09 -19.81 -8.56
C ASP A 458 -28.47 -18.69 -7.58
N GLU A 459 -28.86 -19.02 -6.35
CA GLU A 459 -29.29 -18.00 -5.37
C GLU A 459 -28.20 -16.99 -4.98
N ARG A 460 -26.91 -17.33 -5.13
CA ARG A 460 -25.79 -16.53 -4.64
C ARG A 460 -24.92 -15.93 -5.75
N THR A 461 -24.89 -16.57 -6.92
CA THR A 461 -23.91 -16.30 -7.97
C THR A 461 -24.51 -16.40 -9.37
N VAL A 462 -23.86 -15.69 -10.30
CA VAL A 462 -24.01 -15.91 -11.74
C VAL A 462 -22.64 -16.27 -12.29
N MET A 463 -22.49 -17.45 -12.87
CA MET A 463 -21.23 -17.90 -13.45
C MET A 463 -21.32 -17.94 -14.97
N LYS A 464 -20.31 -17.45 -15.66
CA LYS A 464 -20.22 -17.45 -17.13
C LYS A 464 -18.92 -18.07 -17.57
N PHE A 465 -19.00 -19.06 -18.46
CA PHE A 465 -17.84 -19.76 -19.02
C PHE A 465 -17.58 -19.34 -20.47
N PHE A 466 -16.37 -18.84 -20.75
CA PHE A 466 -15.99 -18.27 -22.04
C PHE A 466 -15.06 -19.19 -22.86
N GLY A 467 -14.99 -20.48 -22.52
CA GLY A 467 -14.09 -21.42 -23.20
C GLY A 467 -12.63 -21.30 -22.77
N GLU A 468 -11.83 -22.31 -23.13
CA GLU A 468 -10.37 -22.34 -22.95
C GLU A 468 -9.94 -22.10 -21.49
N GLY A 469 -10.70 -22.63 -20.54
CA GLY A 469 -10.41 -22.45 -19.12
C GLY A 469 -10.77 -21.08 -18.52
N HIS A 470 -11.50 -20.21 -19.23
CA HIS A 470 -11.86 -18.87 -18.77
C HIS A 470 -13.28 -18.84 -18.20
N CYS A 471 -13.42 -18.45 -16.93
CA CYS A 471 -14.70 -18.36 -16.24
C CYS A 471 -14.76 -17.12 -15.35
N ILE A 472 -15.93 -16.47 -15.30
CA ILE A 472 -16.23 -15.41 -14.35
C ILE A 472 -17.32 -15.90 -13.40
N VAL A 473 -17.16 -15.62 -12.12
CA VAL A 473 -18.17 -15.80 -11.08
C VAL A 473 -18.57 -14.42 -10.57
N TYR A 474 -19.80 -14.01 -10.80
CA TYR A 474 -20.38 -12.80 -10.23
C TYR A 474 -21.11 -13.12 -8.95
N LEU A 475 -20.91 -12.31 -7.91
CA LEU A 475 -21.66 -12.41 -6.66
C LEU A 475 -22.93 -11.58 -6.76
N LYS A 476 -24.08 -12.16 -6.40
CA LYS A 476 -25.35 -11.43 -6.30
C LYS A 476 -25.34 -10.49 -5.09
N GLU A 477 -24.68 -10.90 -4.01
CA GLU A 477 -24.42 -10.06 -2.83
C GLU A 477 -22.90 -9.83 -2.71
N PRO A 478 -22.41 -8.59 -2.92
CA PRO A 478 -21.00 -8.28 -2.79
C PRO A 478 -20.49 -8.46 -1.35
N ILE A 479 -19.26 -8.95 -1.19
CA ILE A 479 -18.64 -9.13 0.12
C ILE A 479 -17.97 -7.80 0.53
N PRO A 480 -18.41 -7.13 1.61
CA PRO A 480 -17.74 -5.92 2.08
C PRO A 480 -16.34 -6.26 2.64
N ILE A 481 -15.37 -5.42 2.28
CA ILE A 481 -13.99 -5.54 2.76
C ILE A 481 -13.48 -4.18 3.24
N ASP A 482 -12.63 -4.23 4.25
CA ASP A 482 -11.89 -3.06 4.74
C ASP A 482 -10.42 -3.29 4.45
N THR A 483 -9.81 -2.37 3.71
CA THR A 483 -8.39 -2.45 3.37
C THR A 483 -7.63 -1.28 3.96
N VAL A 484 -6.37 -1.47 4.36
CA VAL A 484 -5.50 -0.41 4.84
C VAL A 484 -4.55 0.00 3.72
N PHE A 485 -4.51 1.29 3.37
CA PHE A 485 -3.54 1.79 2.39
C PHE A 485 -2.15 1.98 3.00
N THR A 486 -1.14 1.27 2.51
CA THR A 486 0.25 1.45 2.95
C THR A 486 1.26 0.92 1.91
N GLY A 487 2.55 1.00 2.20
CA GLY A 487 3.63 0.41 1.40
C GLY A 487 3.99 -1.00 1.87
N CYS A 488 4.34 -1.88 0.94
CA CYS A 488 5.05 -3.12 1.22
C CYS A 488 6.55 -2.92 0.99
N PHE A 489 7.38 -3.31 1.95
CA PHE A 489 8.83 -3.18 1.88
C PHE A 489 9.43 -4.59 1.86
N HIS A 490 9.93 -5.01 0.70
CA HIS A 490 10.59 -6.32 0.53
C HIS A 490 12.10 -6.20 0.76
#